data_AF-A0A9E0QLK8-F1
#
_entry.id   AF-A0A9E0QLK8-F1
#
_cell.length_a   1.000
_cell.length_b   1.000
_cell.length_c   1.000
_cell.angle_alpha   90.00
_cell.angle_beta   90.00
_cell.angle_gamma   90.00
#
_symmetry.space_group_name_H-M   'P 1'
#
loop_
_entity.id
_entity.type
_entity.pdbx_description
1 polymer ?
#
loop_
_entity_poly.entity_id
_entity_poly.type
_entity_poly.pdbx_seq_one_letter_code
_entity_poly.pdbx_strand_id
1 'polypeptide(L)'
;MLNNMPSSTALEKRNRCLIAFTYATGARVSAMASLKLKHIDLMAGSVFQDARDVNTKSSKTFTTYFFPVGDAVLTIIREWVDYLRNERLWGNEDPLFPKTENHILQAADIKKEHWSTTSSIRKIFSDAFVSAGLPYFNPHSFRTTLVQFGEVVCQTPEEFKSWSQNMGHEGVLTTFFSYGEVQQTRQAELIQQLGKPRGIDSQNIDMKAMAKVFAREMASQNMQNGISHD
;
A
#
# COMPACT_ATOMS: atom_id res chain seq x y z
N MET A 1 -6.43 -10.10 5.94
CA MET A 1 -6.69 -9.94 4.49
C MET A 1 -5.73 -10.77 3.64
N LEU A 2 -4.43 -10.45 3.57
CA LEU A 2 -3.49 -11.13 2.65
C LEU A 2 -3.41 -12.66 2.80
N ASN A 3 -3.61 -13.20 4.02
CA ASN A 3 -3.63 -14.64 4.27
C ASN A 3 -4.88 -15.35 3.75
N ASN A 4 -5.96 -14.61 3.50
CA ASN A 4 -7.23 -15.16 2.97
C ASN A 4 -7.31 -15.02 1.44
N MET A 5 -6.34 -14.34 0.82
CA MET A 5 -6.29 -14.21 -0.64
C MET A 5 -5.63 -15.47 -1.24
N PRO A 6 -6.25 -16.07 -2.27
CA PRO A 6 -5.67 -17.22 -2.95
C PRO A 6 -4.36 -16.85 -3.69
N SER A 7 -3.55 -17.85 -4.05
CA SER A 7 -2.26 -17.65 -4.73
C SER A 7 -1.83 -18.82 -5.63
N SER A 8 -2.77 -19.62 -6.11
CA SER A 8 -2.51 -20.82 -6.90
C SER A 8 -2.32 -20.50 -8.38
N THR A 9 -3.00 -19.48 -8.89
CA THR A 9 -2.88 -19.04 -10.30
C THR A 9 -2.07 -17.75 -10.46
N ALA A 10 -1.64 -17.45 -11.69
CA ALA A 10 -0.94 -16.20 -11.99
C ALA A 10 -1.77 -14.96 -11.64
N LEU A 11 -3.08 -15.00 -11.89
CA LEU A 11 -4.00 -13.91 -11.54
C LEU A 11 -4.12 -13.74 -10.03
N GLU A 12 -4.18 -14.83 -9.29
CA GLU A 12 -4.26 -14.81 -7.83
C GLU A 12 -2.96 -14.27 -7.21
N LYS A 13 -1.81 -14.75 -7.67
CA LYS A 13 -0.48 -14.22 -7.27
C LYS A 13 -0.38 -12.72 -7.58
N ARG A 14 -0.76 -12.28 -8.78
CA ARG A 14 -0.81 -10.86 -9.16
C ARG A 14 -1.70 -10.06 -8.23
N ASN A 15 -2.93 -10.51 -7.99
CA ASN A 15 -3.90 -9.80 -7.17
C ASN A 15 -3.41 -9.65 -5.73
N ARG A 16 -2.88 -10.74 -5.15
CA ARG A 16 -2.29 -10.75 -3.81
C ARG A 16 -1.07 -9.84 -3.72
N CYS A 17 -0.19 -9.87 -4.73
CA CYS A 17 0.95 -8.97 -4.81
C CYS A 17 0.53 -7.51 -4.95
N LEU A 18 -0.52 -7.20 -5.71
CA LEU A 18 -0.97 -5.82 -5.88
C LEU A 18 -1.39 -5.18 -4.54
N ILE A 19 -2.07 -5.95 -3.69
CA ILE A 19 -2.44 -5.52 -2.34
C ILE A 19 -1.18 -5.41 -1.44
N ALA A 20 -0.29 -6.41 -1.45
CA ALA A 20 0.97 -6.39 -0.72
C ALA A 20 1.86 -5.19 -1.12
N PHE A 21 1.95 -4.91 -2.40
CA PHE A 21 2.69 -3.79 -2.97
C PHE A 21 2.12 -2.45 -2.52
N THR A 22 0.79 -2.34 -2.41
CA THR A 22 0.15 -1.15 -1.86
C THR A 22 0.51 -0.94 -0.39
N TYR A 23 0.60 -2.00 0.41
CA TYR A 23 1.11 -1.90 1.79
C TYR A 23 2.55 -1.41 1.84
N ALA A 24 3.42 -2.01 1.01
CA ALA A 24 4.83 -1.68 1.03
C ALA A 24 5.14 -0.28 0.49
N THR A 25 4.32 0.27 -0.42
CA THR A 25 4.68 1.52 -1.14
C THR A 25 3.68 2.65 -0.96
N GLY A 26 2.44 2.35 -0.59
CA GLY A 26 1.33 3.30 -0.69
C GLY A 26 1.08 3.80 -2.11
N ALA A 27 1.58 3.14 -3.16
CA ALA A 27 1.48 3.62 -4.54
C ALA A 27 0.03 3.91 -4.95
N ARG A 28 -0.17 4.94 -5.76
CA ARG A 28 -1.49 5.27 -6.31
C ARG A 28 -1.91 4.21 -7.34
N VAL A 29 -3.21 3.92 -7.43
CA VAL A 29 -3.74 2.97 -8.41
C VAL A 29 -3.36 3.30 -9.86
N SER A 30 -3.21 4.58 -10.21
CA SER A 30 -2.73 5.01 -11.53
C SER A 30 -1.28 4.61 -11.77
N ALA A 31 -0.41 4.79 -10.77
CA ALA A 31 0.99 4.37 -10.85
C ALA A 31 1.06 2.84 -10.98
N MET A 32 0.32 2.10 -10.15
CA MET A 32 0.26 0.64 -10.24
C MET A 32 -0.18 0.12 -11.63
N ALA A 33 -1.07 0.83 -12.32
CA ALA A 33 -1.50 0.46 -13.66
C ALA A 33 -0.41 0.59 -14.75
N SER A 34 0.68 1.35 -14.48
CA SER A 34 1.70 1.73 -15.47
C SER A 34 3.13 1.32 -15.08
N LEU A 35 3.34 0.75 -13.90
CA LEU A 35 4.65 0.28 -13.46
C LEU A 35 5.15 -0.90 -14.31
N LYS A 36 6.41 -0.82 -14.73
CA LYS A 36 7.18 -1.87 -15.41
C LYS A 36 8.16 -2.56 -14.43
N LEU A 37 8.68 -3.72 -14.81
CA LEU A 37 9.64 -4.49 -13.98
C LEU A 37 10.95 -3.76 -13.69
N LYS A 38 11.38 -2.82 -14.54
CA LYS A 38 12.57 -1.99 -14.30
C LYS A 38 12.44 -1.00 -13.15
N HIS A 39 11.20 -0.67 -12.74
CA HIS A 39 10.97 0.34 -11.72
C HIS A 39 11.13 -0.19 -10.30
N ILE A 40 11.12 -1.51 -10.10
CA ILE A 40 11.26 -2.13 -8.78
C ILE A 40 12.68 -2.63 -8.55
N ASP A 41 13.26 -2.24 -7.42
CA ASP A 41 14.53 -2.73 -6.91
C ASP A 41 14.30 -3.47 -5.59
N LEU A 42 14.37 -4.80 -5.63
CA LEU A 42 14.16 -5.66 -4.46
C LEU A 42 15.35 -5.65 -3.50
N MET A 43 16.56 -5.31 -3.98
CA MET A 43 17.76 -5.25 -3.15
C MET A 43 17.79 -3.96 -2.35
N ALA A 44 17.50 -2.83 -3.01
CA ALA A 44 17.34 -1.55 -2.34
C ALA A 44 16.00 -1.41 -1.59
N GLY A 45 15.05 -2.32 -1.83
CA GLY A 45 13.72 -2.25 -1.25
C GLY A 45 12.97 -0.99 -1.68
N SER A 46 12.96 -0.69 -2.98
CA SER A 46 12.41 0.57 -3.48
C SER A 46 11.73 0.45 -4.84
N VAL A 47 10.96 1.48 -5.19
CA VAL A 47 10.29 1.67 -6.47
C VAL A 47 10.60 3.05 -6.99
N PHE A 48 11.27 3.14 -8.12
CA PHE A 48 11.50 4.38 -8.84
C PHE A 48 10.30 4.70 -9.73
N GLN A 49 9.52 5.71 -9.36
CA GLN A 49 8.38 6.15 -10.14
C GLN A 49 8.80 7.25 -11.10
N ASP A 50 9.27 6.87 -12.29
CA ASP A 50 9.59 7.80 -13.37
C ASP A 50 8.32 8.33 -14.03
N ALA A 51 8.05 9.64 -13.94
CA ALA A 51 6.84 10.24 -14.51
C ALA A 51 6.73 10.15 -16.04
N ARG A 52 7.82 9.76 -16.74
CA ARG A 52 7.81 9.50 -18.19
C ARG A 52 7.18 8.16 -18.54
N ASP A 53 7.30 7.17 -17.64
CA ASP A 53 6.79 5.81 -17.81
C ASP A 53 5.58 5.51 -16.89
N VAL A 54 5.48 6.19 -15.75
CA VAL A 54 4.54 5.89 -14.66
C VAL A 54 3.56 7.04 -14.49
N ASN A 55 2.26 6.72 -14.43
CA ASN A 55 1.17 7.67 -14.23
C ASN A 55 1.11 8.19 -12.79
N THR A 56 2.05 9.06 -12.43
CA THR A 56 2.12 9.71 -11.12
C THR A 56 1.22 10.95 -11.05
N LYS A 57 0.81 11.33 -9.84
CA LYS A 57 0.04 12.56 -9.64
C LYS A 57 0.96 13.76 -9.91
N SER A 58 0.49 14.69 -10.74
CA SER A 58 1.23 15.91 -11.10
C SER A 58 2.55 15.64 -11.83
N SER A 59 2.68 14.49 -12.50
CA SER A 59 3.87 14.11 -13.28
C SER A 59 5.18 14.20 -12.49
N LYS A 60 5.14 13.85 -11.20
CA LYS A 60 6.31 13.87 -10.31
C LYS A 60 7.11 12.59 -10.45
N THR A 61 8.43 12.75 -10.60
CA THR A 61 9.39 11.65 -10.50
C THR A 61 9.93 11.58 -9.08
N PHE A 62 9.83 10.40 -8.46
CA PHE A 62 10.33 10.17 -7.11
C PHE A 62 10.54 8.68 -6.84
N THR A 63 11.36 8.39 -5.84
CA THR A 63 11.56 7.02 -5.33
C THR A 63 10.72 6.83 -4.07
N THR A 64 10.05 5.69 -3.99
CA THR A 64 9.41 5.20 -2.78
C THR A 64 10.19 3.99 -2.27
N TYR A 65 10.72 4.07 -1.06
CA TYR A 65 11.27 2.94 -0.32
C TYR A 65 10.14 2.15 0.34
N PHE A 66 10.32 0.85 0.50
CA PHE A 66 9.33 0.00 1.15
C PHE A 66 9.16 0.39 2.61
N PHE A 67 7.91 0.66 3.00
CA PHE A 67 7.53 0.87 4.39
C PHE A 67 7.80 -0.39 5.22
N PRO A 68 8.08 -0.25 6.53
CA PRO A 68 8.28 -1.37 7.45
C PRO A 68 6.94 -2.05 7.75
N VAL A 69 6.46 -2.87 6.80
CA VAL A 69 5.15 -3.55 6.87
C VAL A 69 5.27 -5.05 7.11
N GLY A 70 6.47 -5.51 7.47
CA GLY A 70 6.80 -6.89 7.80
C GLY A 70 7.19 -7.77 6.60
N ASP A 71 8.02 -8.78 6.88
CA ASP A 71 8.65 -9.64 5.87
C ASP A 71 7.65 -10.42 5.03
N ALA A 72 6.51 -10.83 5.60
CA ALA A 72 5.49 -11.57 4.87
C ALA A 72 4.96 -10.79 3.65
N VAL A 73 4.87 -9.45 3.75
CA VAL A 73 4.45 -8.60 2.64
C VAL A 73 5.54 -8.53 1.57
N LEU A 74 6.80 -8.36 1.99
CA LEU A 74 7.94 -8.27 1.06
C LEU A 74 8.19 -9.59 0.34
N THR A 75 7.98 -10.73 1.00
CA THR A 75 8.05 -12.06 0.39
C THR A 75 7.05 -12.21 -0.74
N ILE A 76 5.79 -11.79 -0.56
CA ILE A 76 4.78 -11.84 -1.63
C ILE A 76 5.23 -11.02 -2.85
N ILE A 77 5.83 -9.84 -2.63
CA ILE A 77 6.32 -8.99 -3.73
C ILE A 77 7.49 -9.65 -4.45
N ARG A 78 8.44 -10.21 -3.68
CA ARG A 78 9.60 -10.92 -4.23
C ARG A 78 9.17 -12.12 -5.07
N GLU A 79 8.32 -12.98 -4.53
CA GLU A 79 7.78 -14.15 -5.23
C GLU A 79 7.09 -13.79 -6.54
N TRP A 80 6.36 -12.68 -6.57
CA TRP A 80 5.71 -12.20 -7.80
C TRP A 80 6.72 -11.71 -8.85
N VAL A 81 7.71 -10.91 -8.44
CA VAL A 81 8.75 -10.44 -9.36
C VAL A 81 9.59 -11.59 -9.88
N ASP A 82 9.95 -12.54 -9.03
CA ASP A 82 10.67 -13.76 -9.40
C ASP A 82 9.86 -14.62 -10.36
N TYR A 83 8.55 -14.78 -10.11
CA TYR A 83 7.64 -15.46 -11.03
C TYR A 83 7.66 -14.82 -12.43
N LEU A 84 7.57 -13.48 -12.49
CA LEU A 84 7.59 -12.77 -13.78
C LEU A 84 8.94 -12.92 -14.49
N ARG A 85 10.05 -12.76 -13.77
CA ARG A 85 11.40 -12.77 -14.38
C ARG A 85 11.88 -14.18 -14.72
N ASN A 86 11.70 -15.14 -13.81
CA ASN A 86 12.33 -16.46 -13.90
C ASN A 86 11.41 -17.51 -14.51
N GLU A 87 10.11 -17.47 -14.22
CA GLU A 87 9.16 -18.45 -14.78
C GLU A 87 8.52 -17.95 -16.08
N ARG A 88 8.13 -16.68 -16.14
CA ARG A 88 7.52 -16.09 -17.34
C ARG A 88 8.52 -15.49 -18.32
N LEU A 89 9.79 -15.32 -17.91
CA LEU A 89 10.86 -14.72 -18.72
C LEU A 89 10.52 -13.30 -19.20
N TRP A 90 9.87 -12.51 -18.34
CA TRP A 90 9.52 -11.12 -18.63
C TRP A 90 10.71 -10.19 -18.36
N GLY A 91 10.88 -9.23 -19.26
CA GLY A 91 11.97 -8.27 -19.25
C GLY A 91 11.62 -6.96 -18.57
N ASN A 92 12.59 -6.06 -18.53
CA ASN A 92 12.52 -4.78 -17.84
C ASN A 92 11.38 -3.84 -18.31
N GLU A 93 10.98 -3.94 -19.59
CA GLU A 93 9.92 -3.12 -20.17
C GLU A 93 8.52 -3.71 -19.99
N ASP A 94 8.42 -4.93 -19.46
CA ASP A 94 7.14 -5.61 -19.26
C ASP A 94 6.42 -5.09 -17.99
N PRO A 95 5.07 -5.14 -17.96
CA PRO A 95 4.30 -4.62 -16.84
C PRO A 95 4.58 -5.39 -15.56
N LEU A 96 4.83 -4.66 -14.46
CA LEU A 96 4.87 -5.24 -13.11
C LEU A 96 3.50 -5.78 -12.71
N PHE A 97 2.43 -5.10 -13.13
CA PHE A 97 1.06 -5.57 -12.94
C PHE A 97 0.34 -5.69 -14.29
N PRO A 98 0.34 -6.89 -14.89
CA PRO A 98 -0.29 -7.17 -16.17
C PRO A 98 -1.82 -7.25 -16.09
N LYS A 99 -2.49 -6.86 -17.18
CA LYS A 99 -3.93 -7.05 -17.31
C LYS A 99 -4.31 -8.52 -17.42
N THR A 100 -5.57 -8.82 -17.10
CA THR A 100 -6.13 -10.16 -17.27
C THR A 100 -6.29 -10.47 -18.75
N GLU A 101 -5.85 -11.67 -19.16
CA GLU A 101 -6.19 -12.31 -20.42
C GLU A 101 -7.40 -13.21 -20.22
N ASN A 102 -8.51 -12.89 -20.90
CA ASN A 102 -9.71 -13.71 -20.86
C ASN A 102 -9.70 -14.66 -22.06
N HIS A 103 -9.59 -15.96 -21.78
CA HIS A 103 -9.75 -17.01 -22.79
C HIS A 103 -11.18 -17.56 -22.72
N ILE A 104 -11.79 -17.82 -23.87
CA ILE A 104 -13.18 -18.33 -23.94
C ILE A 104 -13.27 -19.77 -23.40
N LEU A 105 -12.18 -20.55 -23.51
CA LEU A 105 -12.16 -21.99 -23.23
C LEU A 105 -11.07 -22.42 -22.24
N GLN A 106 -10.33 -21.47 -21.65
CA GLN A 106 -9.24 -21.77 -20.71
C GLN A 106 -9.36 -20.89 -19.47
N ALA A 107 -8.73 -21.33 -18.37
CA ALA A 107 -8.60 -20.51 -17.18
C ALA A 107 -7.94 -19.16 -17.55
N ALA A 108 -8.47 -18.08 -16.99
CA ALA A 108 -7.93 -16.74 -17.25
C ALA A 108 -6.45 -16.65 -16.79
N ASP A 109 -5.63 -15.97 -17.57
CA ASP A 109 -4.19 -15.80 -17.32
C ASP A 109 -3.79 -14.32 -17.34
N ILE A 110 -2.50 -14.01 -17.23
CA ILE A 110 -1.94 -12.67 -17.33
C ILE A 110 -1.47 -12.35 -18.75
N LYS A 111 -1.86 -11.18 -19.27
CA LYS A 111 -1.38 -10.66 -20.56
C LYS A 111 -0.25 -9.67 -20.33
N LYS A 112 0.83 -9.73 -21.11
CA LYS A 112 2.00 -8.82 -21.07
C LYS A 112 1.67 -7.40 -21.58
N GLU A 113 0.63 -6.80 -21.03
CA GLU A 113 0.11 -5.47 -21.36
C GLU A 113 -0.42 -4.81 -20.09
N HIS A 114 -0.28 -3.49 -19.99
CA HIS A 114 -0.88 -2.70 -18.92
C HIS A 114 -2.41 -2.70 -19.01
N TRP A 115 -3.09 -2.45 -17.89
CA TRP A 115 -4.49 -2.07 -17.92
C TRP A 115 -4.65 -0.69 -18.57
N SER A 116 -5.70 -0.53 -19.37
CA SER A 116 -6.08 0.77 -19.94
C SER A 116 -6.75 1.71 -18.92
N THR A 117 -7.30 1.15 -17.84
CA THR A 117 -7.99 1.91 -16.79
C THR A 117 -7.71 1.33 -15.40
N THR A 118 -8.01 2.08 -14.34
CA THR A 118 -7.83 1.62 -12.95
C THR A 118 -8.97 0.75 -12.43
N SER A 119 -10.01 0.48 -13.23
CA SER A 119 -11.23 -0.19 -12.76
C SER A 119 -10.98 -1.62 -12.30
N SER A 120 -10.15 -2.38 -13.03
CA SER A 120 -9.75 -3.74 -12.64
C SER A 120 -8.98 -3.75 -11.32
N ILE A 121 -8.10 -2.77 -11.11
CA ILE A 121 -7.36 -2.60 -9.86
C ILE A 121 -8.33 -2.37 -8.70
N ARG A 122 -9.27 -1.42 -8.83
CA ARG A 122 -10.29 -1.14 -7.80
C ARG A 122 -11.13 -2.37 -7.47
N LYS A 123 -11.48 -3.17 -8.48
CA LYS A 123 -12.19 -4.43 -8.28
C LYS A 123 -11.36 -5.43 -7.46
N ILE A 124 -10.07 -5.58 -7.75
CA ILE A 124 -9.16 -6.45 -6.97
C ILE A 124 -9.13 -6.03 -5.50
N PHE A 125 -9.08 -4.74 -5.21
CA PHE A 125 -9.20 -4.25 -3.83
C PHE A 125 -10.54 -4.68 -3.22
N SER A 126 -11.65 -4.40 -3.89
CA SER A 126 -12.98 -4.78 -3.40
C SER A 126 -13.09 -6.26 -3.07
N ASP A 127 -12.66 -7.13 -4.00
CA ASP A 127 -12.74 -8.57 -3.84
C ASP A 127 -11.82 -9.07 -2.69
N ALA A 128 -10.68 -8.41 -2.45
CA ALA A 128 -9.77 -8.72 -1.34
C ALA A 128 -10.39 -8.42 0.04
N PHE A 129 -11.13 -7.32 0.18
CA PHE A 129 -11.85 -7.02 1.43
C PHE A 129 -12.99 -8.00 1.68
N VAL A 130 -13.80 -8.25 0.64
CA VAL A 130 -14.94 -9.17 0.73
C VAL A 130 -14.48 -10.57 1.12
N SER A 131 -13.44 -11.10 0.46
CA SER A 131 -12.87 -12.42 0.79
C SER A 131 -12.28 -12.50 2.20
N ALA A 132 -11.88 -11.36 2.78
CA ALA A 132 -11.42 -11.28 4.15
C ALA A 132 -12.54 -11.07 5.18
N GLY A 133 -13.80 -10.97 4.77
CA GLY A 133 -14.93 -10.65 5.64
C GLY A 133 -14.88 -9.21 6.19
N LEU A 134 -14.19 -8.31 5.49
CA LEU A 134 -14.02 -6.93 5.89
C LEU A 134 -14.92 -6.03 5.02
N PRO A 135 -15.52 -4.95 5.58
CA PRO A 135 -16.14 -3.91 4.77
C PRO A 135 -15.17 -3.39 3.70
N TYR A 136 -15.69 -2.96 2.55
CA TYR A 136 -14.84 -2.44 1.48
C TYR A 136 -14.33 -1.03 1.81
N PHE A 137 -13.01 -0.84 1.69
CA PHE A 137 -12.36 0.46 1.78
C PHE A 137 -11.72 0.79 0.45
N ASN A 138 -11.92 2.03 0.02
CA ASN A 138 -11.36 2.47 -1.25
C ASN A 138 -9.81 2.51 -1.17
N PRO A 139 -9.09 2.40 -2.30
CA PRO A 139 -7.62 2.43 -2.31
C PRO A 139 -6.98 3.69 -1.70
N HIS A 140 -7.72 4.80 -1.59
CA HIS A 140 -7.22 6.01 -0.91
C HIS A 140 -7.14 5.81 0.61
N SER A 141 -8.07 5.06 1.20
CA SER A 141 -8.06 4.72 2.63
C SER A 141 -6.78 3.99 3.06
N PHE A 142 -6.15 3.19 2.20
CA PHE A 142 -4.85 2.58 2.50
C PHE A 142 -3.74 3.61 2.73
N ARG A 143 -3.74 4.67 1.91
CA ARG A 143 -2.77 5.75 2.08
C ARG A 143 -3.06 6.50 3.37
N THR A 144 -4.32 6.65 3.75
CA THR A 144 -4.68 7.20 5.07
C THR A 144 -4.12 6.34 6.19
N THR A 145 -4.33 5.02 6.12
CA THR A 145 -3.81 4.07 7.11
C THR A 145 -2.28 4.09 7.18
N LEU A 146 -1.57 4.20 6.06
CA LEU A 146 -0.11 4.31 6.04
C LEU A 146 0.39 5.60 6.70
N VAL A 147 -0.32 6.72 6.56
CA VAL A 147 0.04 7.95 7.27
C VAL A 147 -0.17 7.79 8.77
N GLN A 148 -1.34 7.30 9.19
CA GLN A 148 -1.61 7.05 10.62
C GLN A 148 -0.63 6.05 11.22
N PHE A 149 -0.17 5.07 10.43
CA PHE A 149 0.90 4.17 10.84
C PHE A 149 2.22 4.93 11.04
N GLY A 150 2.58 5.81 10.10
CA GLY A 150 3.71 6.74 10.23
C GLY A 150 3.65 7.58 11.51
N GLU A 151 2.48 8.11 11.87
CA GLU A 151 2.27 8.88 13.10
C GLU A 151 2.52 8.07 14.39
N VAL A 152 2.34 6.75 14.32
CA VAL A 152 2.58 5.85 15.46
C VAL A 152 4.04 5.43 15.56
N VAL A 153 4.71 5.19 14.43
CA VAL A 153 6.06 4.61 14.41
C VAL A 153 7.18 5.63 14.30
N CYS A 154 6.94 6.78 13.67
CA CYS A 154 7.94 7.84 13.57
C CYS A 154 8.10 8.52 14.93
N GLN A 155 9.33 8.57 15.42
CA GLN A 155 9.70 9.11 16.71
C GLN A 155 10.17 10.55 16.62
N THR A 156 10.60 10.98 15.43
CA THR A 156 11.12 12.33 15.18
C THR A 156 10.35 13.03 14.04
N PRO A 157 10.33 14.38 14.02
CA PRO A 157 9.76 15.14 12.90
C PRO A 157 10.45 14.84 11.57
N GLU A 158 11.75 14.55 11.58
CA GLU A 158 12.52 14.18 10.39
C GLU A 158 12.08 12.81 9.83
N GLU A 159 11.88 11.81 10.69
CA GLU A 159 11.35 10.50 10.28
C GLU A 159 9.98 10.66 9.64
N PHE A 160 9.08 11.43 10.25
CA PHE A 160 7.75 11.65 9.69
C PHE A 160 7.78 12.50 8.40
N LYS A 161 8.72 13.45 8.28
CA LYS A 161 8.97 14.18 7.04
C LYS A 161 9.41 13.23 5.93
N SER A 162 10.36 12.35 6.21
CA SER A 162 10.83 11.32 5.27
C SER A 162 9.68 10.37 4.89
N TRP A 163 8.86 9.95 5.85
CA TRP A 163 7.66 9.13 5.60
C TRP A 163 6.69 9.81 4.63
N SER A 164 6.38 11.09 4.86
CA SER A 164 5.49 11.89 4.01
C SER A 164 6.07 12.06 2.59
N GLN A 165 7.38 12.34 2.47
CA GLN A 165 8.06 12.44 1.17
C GLN A 165 8.09 11.10 0.44
N ASN A 166 8.26 9.99 1.16
CA ASN A 166 8.24 8.63 0.61
C ASN A 166 6.90 8.29 -0.07
N MET A 167 5.81 8.91 0.40
CA MET A 167 4.48 8.82 -0.22
C MET A 167 4.29 9.73 -1.43
N GLY A 168 5.28 10.54 -1.79
CA GLY A 168 5.23 11.54 -2.85
C GLY A 168 4.45 12.81 -2.47
N HIS A 169 4.44 13.19 -1.18
CA HIS A 169 3.91 14.48 -0.72
C HIS A 169 5.05 15.52 -0.61
N GLU A 170 4.85 16.74 -1.12
CA GLU A 170 5.89 17.80 -1.08
C GLU A 170 6.06 18.42 0.32
N GLY A 171 5.00 18.49 1.13
CA GLY A 171 5.03 19.09 2.46
C GLY A 171 4.26 18.27 3.50
N VAL A 172 4.87 18.06 4.67
CA VAL A 172 4.22 17.40 5.83
C VAL A 172 2.99 18.16 6.27
N LEU A 173 2.89 19.46 5.97
CA LEU A 173 1.72 20.27 6.26
C LEU A 173 0.46 19.74 5.56
N THR A 174 0.55 19.18 4.35
CA THR A 174 -0.60 18.48 3.76
C THR A 174 -0.96 17.20 4.52
N THR A 175 0.01 16.60 5.21
CA THR A 175 -0.17 15.44 6.09
C THR A 175 -0.62 15.82 7.51
N PHE A 176 -0.34 17.03 8.00
CA PHE A 176 -0.89 17.49 9.28
C PHE A 176 -2.28 18.12 9.11
N PHE A 177 -2.51 18.91 8.05
CA PHE A 177 -3.79 19.58 7.82
C PHE A 177 -4.89 18.66 7.29
N SER A 178 -4.55 17.52 6.67
CA SER A 178 -5.56 16.58 6.13
C SER A 178 -5.93 15.43 7.06
N TYR A 179 -5.30 15.31 8.23
CA TYR A 179 -5.40 14.11 9.09
C TYR A 179 -6.05 14.35 10.46
N GLY A 180 -6.55 15.57 10.69
CA GLY A 180 -7.46 15.91 11.79
C GLY A 180 -6.76 16.42 13.05
N GLU A 181 -7.56 17.01 13.95
CA GLU A 181 -7.09 17.48 15.25
C GLU A 181 -6.81 16.32 16.21
N VAL A 182 -5.74 16.43 17.00
CA VAL A 182 -5.47 15.48 18.09
C VAL A 182 -6.53 15.70 19.18
N GLN A 183 -7.33 14.66 19.47
CA GLN A 183 -8.32 14.73 20.55
C GLN A 183 -7.65 15.05 21.89
N GLN A 184 -8.29 15.88 22.71
CA GLN A 184 -7.74 16.41 23.96
C GLN A 184 -7.24 15.33 24.92
N THR A 185 -7.95 14.21 25.04
CA THR A 185 -7.53 13.06 25.86
C THR A 185 -6.21 12.46 25.37
N ARG A 186 -6.06 12.32 24.04
CA ARG A 186 -4.83 11.79 23.43
C ARG A 186 -3.68 12.79 23.54
N GLN A 187 -3.96 14.09 23.44
CA GLN A 187 -2.99 15.14 23.67
C GLN A 187 -2.40 15.04 25.08
N ALA A 188 -3.24 14.91 26.11
CA ALA A 188 -2.81 14.77 27.50
C ALA A 188 -1.93 13.53 27.71
N GLU A 189 -2.32 12.37 27.16
CA GLU A 189 -1.51 11.15 27.21
C GLU A 189 -0.12 11.33 26.59
N LEU A 190 -0.06 11.93 25.40
CA LEU A 190 1.19 12.15 24.68
C LEU A 190 2.13 13.07 25.46
N ILE A 191 1.61 14.17 26.00
CA ILE A 191 2.39 15.12 26.81
C ILE A 191 2.92 14.45 28.08
N GLN A 192 2.11 13.62 28.77
CA GLN A 192 2.56 12.88 29.95
C GLN A 192 3.61 11.82 29.62
N GLN A 193 3.53 11.18 28.45
CA GLN A 193 4.50 10.17 28.00
C GLN A 193 5.87 10.77 27.65
N LEU A 194 5.96 12.05 27.28
CA LEU A 194 7.24 12.73 27.04
C LEU A 194 8.13 12.77 28.29
N GLY A 195 7.55 12.67 29.49
CA GLY A 195 8.29 12.63 30.75
C GLY A 195 8.92 11.27 31.08
N LYS A 196 8.79 10.24 30.23
CA LYS A 196 9.28 8.88 30.48
C LYS A 196 10.33 8.45 29.44
N PRO A 197 11.38 7.71 29.83
CA PRO A 197 12.29 7.07 28.87
C PRO A 197 11.50 6.11 27.98
N ARG A 198 11.67 6.19 26.65
CA ARG A 198 11.03 5.26 25.72
C ARG A 198 11.88 3.99 25.60
N GLY A 199 11.27 2.83 25.76
CA GLY A 199 11.90 1.53 25.49
C GLY A 199 12.08 1.30 23.99
N ILE A 200 13.27 0.89 23.58
CA ILE A 200 13.59 0.52 22.20
C ILE A 200 13.15 -0.93 21.99
N ASP A 201 11.98 -1.14 21.39
CA ASP A 201 11.49 -2.47 21.04
C ASP A 201 10.99 -2.46 19.58
N SER A 202 11.95 -2.33 18.65
CA SER A 202 11.72 -2.05 17.23
C SER A 202 11.35 -3.28 16.39
N GLN A 203 11.36 -4.51 16.94
CA GLN A 203 11.22 -5.73 16.14
C GLN A 203 9.80 -6.32 16.08
N ASN A 204 8.85 -5.80 16.86
CA ASN A 204 7.48 -6.36 16.95
C ASN A 204 6.36 -5.37 16.56
N ILE A 205 6.73 -4.21 16.02
CA ILE A 205 5.83 -3.08 15.79
C ILE A 205 5.05 -3.27 14.48
N ASP A 206 5.68 -3.73 13.40
CA ASP A 206 5.19 -3.58 12.03
C ASP A 206 3.77 -4.12 11.78
N MET A 207 3.55 -5.44 11.90
CA MET A 207 2.27 -6.05 11.56
C MET A 207 1.18 -5.79 12.61
N LYS A 208 1.55 -5.81 13.90
CA LYS A 208 0.59 -5.60 15.00
C LYS A 208 0.14 -4.15 15.08
N ALA A 209 1.05 -3.18 14.91
CA ALA A 209 0.67 -1.77 14.89
C ALA A 209 -0.12 -1.45 13.62
N MET A 210 0.29 -1.94 12.45
CA MET A 210 -0.51 -1.78 11.23
C MET A 210 -1.91 -2.36 11.41
N ALA A 211 -2.06 -3.59 11.92
CA ALA A 211 -3.38 -4.19 12.18
C ALA A 211 -4.23 -3.34 13.14
N LYS A 212 -3.64 -2.76 14.18
CA LYS A 212 -4.34 -1.84 15.10
C LYS A 212 -4.78 -0.55 14.42
N VAL A 213 -3.95 0.04 13.57
CA VAL A 213 -4.30 1.26 12.82
C VAL A 213 -5.42 0.96 11.83
N PHE A 214 -5.33 -0.15 11.10
CA PHE A 214 -6.42 -0.64 10.26
C PHE A 214 -7.71 -0.77 11.06
N ALA A 215 -7.70 -1.48 12.20
CA ALA A 215 -8.90 -1.64 13.02
C ALA A 215 -9.52 -0.30 13.47
N ARG A 216 -8.69 0.71 13.80
CA ARG A 216 -9.16 2.06 14.16
C ARG A 216 -9.81 2.79 12.99
N GLU A 217 -9.17 2.76 11.82
CA GLU A 217 -9.71 3.39 10.61
C GLU A 217 -11.02 2.72 10.15
N MET A 218 -11.13 1.40 10.34
CA MET A 218 -12.35 0.66 10.05
C MET A 218 -13.50 1.11 10.98
N ALA A 219 -13.19 1.37 12.26
CA ALA A 219 -14.16 1.85 13.22
C ALA A 219 -14.61 3.30 12.94
N SER A 220 -13.68 4.19 12.53
CA SER A 220 -14.00 5.60 12.25
C SER A 220 -14.91 5.77 11.02
N GLN A 221 -14.67 5.03 9.93
CA GLN A 221 -15.51 5.11 8.73
C GLN A 221 -16.89 4.47 8.94
N ASN A 222 -16.99 3.42 9.77
CA ASN A 222 -18.29 2.88 10.17
C ASN A 222 -19.12 3.91 10.96
N MET A 223 -18.49 4.72 11.82
CA MET A 223 -19.17 5.82 12.51
C MET A 223 -19.61 6.93 11.55
N GLN A 224 -18.79 7.29 10.56
CA GLN A 224 -19.16 8.31 9.57
C GLN A 224 -20.32 7.86 8.65
N ASN A 225 -20.34 6.59 8.23
CA ASN A 225 -21.42 6.05 7.40
C ASN A 225 -22.72 5.78 8.19
N GLY A 226 -22.66 5.70 9.51
CA GLY A 226 -23.82 5.52 10.39
C GLY A 226 -24.55 6.83 10.75
N ILE A 227 -23.99 7.99 10.41
CA ILE A 227 -24.59 9.31 10.69
C ILE A 227 -25.37 9.84 9.46
N SER A 228 -25.28 9.18 8.31
CA SER A 228 -26.01 9.52 7.09
C SER A 228 -27.24 8.63 6.87
N HIS A 229 -28.18 8.64 7.82
CA HIS A 229 -29.59 8.31 7.61
C HIS A 229 -30.36 8.71 8.88
N ASP A 230 -30.71 10.00 8.94
CA ASP A 230 -31.95 10.55 9.53
C ASP A 230 -32.15 11.96 8.97
#